data_AF-A0A7R9GKA4-F1
#
_entry.id   AF-A0A7R9GKA4-F1
#
_cell.length_a   1.000
_cell.length_b   1.000
_cell.length_c   1.000
_cell.angle_alpha   90.00
_cell.angle_beta   90.00
_cell.angle_gamma   90.00
#
_symmetry.space_group_name_H-M   'P 1'
#
loop_
_entity.id
_entity.type
_entity.pdbx_description
1 polymer ?
#
loop_
_entity_poly.entity_id
_entity_poly.type
_entity_poly.pdbx_seq_one_letter_code
_entity_poly.pdbx_strand_id
1 'polypeptide(L)'
;MPEKVAAQGGFDAVICMGNSFAHLPDFSGMQKDQKLAISNFASFVKPGGLFVIDHRNYDYTVATGLTPDKNIYYNSKYVQDIKTSVLYQNGSPTMVTLDYTMDISEMLGSRDETDTVFAKSGRLSNAKAVNHFRLSYYPHLREKFRELILEAFDGKAEVTVYGDFAPLDEIKDPAFFIHVVEKSEK
;
A
#
# COMPACT_ATOMS: atom_id res chain seq x y z
N MET A 1 -11.73 -17.52 -4.26
CA MET A 1 -11.68 -16.29 -5.09
C MET A 1 -12.73 -15.34 -4.57
N PRO A 2 -12.56 -14.01 -4.67
CA PRO A 2 -13.60 -13.08 -4.26
C PRO A 2 -14.86 -13.34 -5.09
N GLU A 3 -16.01 -13.48 -4.42
CA GLU A 3 -17.32 -13.61 -5.06
C GLU A 3 -17.98 -12.23 -5.15
N LYS A 4 -18.96 -12.07 -6.03
CA LYS A 4 -19.73 -10.82 -6.12
C LYS A 4 -20.59 -10.68 -4.85
N VAL A 5 -20.37 -9.63 -4.08
CA VAL A 5 -21.16 -9.35 -2.86
C VAL A 5 -22.10 -8.18 -3.13
N ALA A 6 -23.39 -8.35 -2.80
CA ALA A 6 -24.38 -7.28 -2.87
C ALA A 6 -24.58 -6.67 -1.48
N ALA A 7 -24.42 -5.36 -1.36
CA ALA A 7 -24.59 -4.65 -0.09
C ALA A 7 -26.08 -4.51 0.29
N GLN A 8 -26.42 -4.86 1.53
CA GLN A 8 -27.68 -4.44 2.16
C GLN A 8 -27.47 -3.05 2.79
N GLY A 9 -27.85 -1.98 2.09
CA GLY A 9 -27.89 -0.62 2.63
C GLY A 9 -26.66 0.28 2.40
N GLY A 10 -25.51 -0.28 2.01
CA GLY A 10 -24.28 0.47 1.69
C GLY A 10 -23.71 1.31 2.85
N PHE A 11 -22.62 2.03 2.58
CA PHE A 11 -21.90 2.90 3.51
C PHE A 11 -21.73 4.30 2.93
N ASP A 12 -21.72 5.30 3.81
CA ASP A 12 -21.48 6.70 3.44
C ASP A 12 -20.01 6.92 3.03
N ALA A 13 -19.10 6.12 3.58
CA ALA A 13 -17.70 6.07 3.17
C ALA A 13 -17.14 4.65 3.23
N VAL A 14 -16.30 4.30 2.26
CA VAL A 14 -15.48 3.07 2.24
C VAL A 14 -14.02 3.49 2.12
N ILE A 15 -13.14 2.88 2.92
CA ILE A 15 -11.71 3.23 2.94
C ILE A 15 -10.82 1.99 2.70
N CYS A 16 -9.81 2.13 1.85
CA CYS A 16 -8.77 1.13 1.59
C CYS A 16 -7.41 1.82 1.50
N MET A 17 -6.78 2.05 2.66
CA MET A 17 -5.57 2.87 2.79
C MET A 17 -4.33 2.02 3.14
N GLY A 18 -3.16 2.64 3.13
CA GLY A 18 -1.90 2.00 3.52
C GLY A 18 -1.30 1.11 2.44
N ASN A 19 -1.59 1.39 1.16
CA ASN A 19 -1.16 0.60 0.00
C ASN A 19 -1.67 -0.86 0.05
N SER A 20 -2.77 -1.09 0.77
CA SER A 20 -3.31 -2.42 1.04
C SER A 20 -3.78 -3.12 -0.23
N PHE A 21 -4.42 -2.37 -1.15
CA PHE A 21 -4.98 -2.94 -2.38
C PHE A 21 -3.92 -3.54 -3.29
N ALA A 22 -2.72 -2.95 -3.31
CA ALA A 22 -1.60 -3.43 -4.13
C ALA A 22 -1.13 -4.84 -3.75
N HIS A 23 -1.54 -5.39 -2.61
CA HIS A 23 -1.25 -6.80 -2.28
C HIS A 23 -2.00 -7.81 -3.15
N LEU A 24 -3.04 -7.40 -3.88
CA LEU A 24 -3.78 -8.30 -4.76
C LEU A 24 -3.01 -8.52 -6.08
N PRO A 25 -2.44 -9.71 -6.34
CA PRO A 25 -1.60 -9.96 -7.52
C PRO A 25 -2.44 -10.16 -8.78
N ASP A 26 -1.86 -9.91 -9.96
CA ASP A 26 -2.47 -10.29 -11.24
C ASP A 26 -1.71 -11.45 -11.87
N PHE A 27 -2.18 -12.68 -11.61
CA PHE A 27 -1.59 -13.88 -12.24
C PHE A 27 -2.11 -14.13 -13.66
N SER A 28 -3.19 -13.46 -14.06
CA SER A 28 -3.87 -13.67 -15.34
C SER A 28 -3.38 -12.73 -16.44
N GLY A 29 -2.75 -11.61 -16.08
CA GLY A 29 -2.41 -10.50 -16.97
C GLY A 29 -3.59 -9.64 -17.39
N MET A 30 -4.79 -9.91 -16.88
CA MET A 30 -6.06 -9.23 -17.22
C MET A 30 -6.64 -8.41 -16.07
N GLN A 31 -5.97 -8.37 -14.93
CA GLN A 31 -6.42 -7.70 -13.70
C GLN A 31 -7.84 -8.09 -13.24
N LYS A 32 -8.28 -9.33 -13.49
CA LYS A 32 -9.66 -9.77 -13.22
C LYS A 32 -10.04 -9.65 -11.75
N ASP A 33 -9.15 -10.08 -10.86
CA ASP A 33 -9.40 -10.05 -9.42
C ASP A 33 -9.41 -8.62 -8.88
N GLN A 34 -8.54 -7.74 -9.41
CA GLN A 34 -8.51 -6.33 -9.06
C GLN A 34 -9.78 -5.61 -9.50
N LYS A 35 -10.21 -5.83 -10.75
CA LYS A 35 -11.48 -5.30 -11.29
C LYS A 35 -12.65 -5.71 -10.41
N LEU A 36 -12.76 -7.00 -10.09
CA LEU A 36 -13.82 -7.52 -9.25
C LEU A 36 -13.77 -6.94 -7.83
N ALA A 37 -12.59 -6.81 -7.24
CA ALA A 37 -12.42 -6.26 -5.90
C ALA A 37 -12.87 -4.79 -5.83
N ILE A 38 -12.49 -3.95 -6.79
CA ILE A 38 -12.91 -2.54 -6.83
C ILE A 38 -14.41 -2.44 -7.13
N SER A 39 -14.96 -3.24 -8.05
CA SER A 39 -16.41 -3.28 -8.26
C SER A 39 -17.18 -3.67 -7.00
N ASN A 40 -16.65 -4.59 -6.20
CA ASN A 40 -17.22 -4.93 -4.91
C ASN A 40 -17.14 -3.74 -3.95
N PHE A 41 -16.00 -3.04 -3.82
CA PHE A 41 -15.94 -1.81 -3.01
C PHE A 41 -16.96 -0.76 -3.47
N ALA A 42 -17.06 -0.51 -4.78
CA ALA A 42 -18.01 0.43 -5.36
C ALA A 42 -19.47 0.06 -5.08
N SER A 43 -19.81 -1.22 -4.95
CA SER A 43 -21.16 -1.69 -4.60
C SER A 43 -21.54 -1.37 -3.15
N PHE A 44 -20.55 -1.24 -2.27
CA PHE A 44 -20.75 -0.85 -0.87
C PHE A 44 -20.86 0.65 -0.65
N VAL A 45 -20.49 1.49 -1.62
CA VAL A 45 -20.59 2.95 -1.52
C VAL A 45 -22.00 3.39 -1.88
N LYS A 46 -22.68 4.13 -1.00
CA LYS A 46 -23.99 4.72 -1.30
C LYS A 46 -23.87 5.78 -2.41
N PRO A 47 -24.96 6.08 -3.17
CA PRO A 47 -25.01 7.28 -3.99
C PRO A 47 -24.69 8.53 -3.13
N GLY A 48 -23.84 9.42 -3.62
CA GLY A 48 -23.31 10.56 -2.85
C GLY A 48 -22.24 10.21 -1.80
N GLY A 49 -21.91 8.92 -1.65
CA GLY A 49 -20.90 8.44 -0.71
C GLY A 49 -19.48 8.52 -1.26
N LEU A 50 -18.51 8.35 -0.35
CA LEU A 50 -17.09 8.42 -0.66
C LEU A 50 -16.43 7.04 -0.70
N PHE A 51 -15.49 6.87 -1.63
CA PHE A 51 -14.51 5.80 -1.60
C PHE A 51 -13.11 6.38 -1.61
N VAL A 52 -12.34 6.10 -0.56
CA VAL A 52 -10.97 6.58 -0.43
C VAL A 52 -10.04 5.39 -0.51
N ILE A 53 -9.18 5.37 -1.51
CA ILE A 53 -8.23 4.29 -1.75
C ILE A 53 -6.88 4.84 -2.13
N ASP A 54 -5.81 4.24 -1.62
CA ASP A 54 -4.46 4.65 -1.94
C ASP A 54 -3.60 3.53 -2.53
N HIS A 55 -2.46 3.94 -3.07
CA HIS A 55 -1.37 3.05 -3.40
C HIS A 55 -0.05 3.82 -3.31
N ARG A 56 1.07 3.11 -3.13
CA ARG A 56 2.40 3.71 -3.27
C ARG A 56 2.59 4.27 -4.68
N ASN A 57 3.49 5.24 -4.82
CA ASN A 57 3.90 5.77 -6.11
C ASN A 57 4.76 4.76 -6.88
N TYR A 58 4.09 3.85 -7.59
CA TYR A 58 4.74 2.86 -8.43
C TYR A 58 5.24 3.46 -9.75
N ASP A 59 4.74 4.61 -10.19
CA ASP A 59 5.30 5.36 -11.32
C ASP A 59 6.78 5.70 -11.05
N TYR A 60 7.08 6.27 -9.88
CA TYR A 60 8.45 6.51 -9.42
C TYR A 60 9.23 5.20 -9.25
N THR A 61 8.60 4.18 -8.65
CA THR A 61 9.29 2.91 -8.34
C THR A 61 9.72 2.17 -9.58
N VAL A 62 8.85 2.10 -10.59
CA VAL A 62 9.12 1.47 -11.88
C VAL A 62 10.16 2.27 -12.67
N ALA A 63 10.14 3.60 -12.59
CA ALA A 63 11.10 4.45 -13.31
C ALA A 63 12.51 4.41 -12.71
N THR A 64 12.63 4.31 -11.39
CA THR A 64 13.92 4.47 -10.69
C THR A 64 14.48 3.17 -10.11
N GLY A 65 13.64 2.16 -9.90
CA GLY A 65 13.98 0.97 -9.12
C GLY A 65 14.09 1.24 -7.61
N LEU A 66 13.71 2.43 -7.14
CA LEU A 66 13.77 2.84 -5.75
C LEU A 66 12.35 3.02 -5.18
N THR A 67 12.20 2.95 -3.87
CA THR A 67 10.93 3.22 -3.21
C THR A 67 11.11 4.39 -2.25
N PRO A 68 10.23 5.41 -2.25
CA PRO A 68 10.32 6.49 -1.28
C PRO A 68 10.32 5.96 0.16
N ASP A 69 11.33 6.36 0.94
CA ASP A 69 11.56 5.91 2.32
C ASP A 69 10.49 6.46 3.28
N LYS A 70 9.86 7.58 2.92
CA LYS A 70 8.82 8.22 3.72
C LYS A 70 7.55 7.37 3.70
N ASN A 71 7.10 6.95 4.88
CA ASN A 71 5.79 6.35 5.06
C ASN A 71 4.90 7.31 5.85
N ILE A 72 3.80 7.76 5.25
CA ILE A 72 2.87 8.72 5.88
C ILE A 72 1.92 8.08 6.89
N TYR A 73 1.85 6.75 6.95
CA TYR A 73 0.93 5.98 7.82
C TYR A 73 1.64 5.31 8.99
N TYR A 74 2.82 4.75 8.74
CA TYR A 74 3.50 3.88 9.69
C TYR A 74 4.80 4.51 10.18
N ASN A 75 5.05 4.35 11.48
CA ASN A 75 6.26 4.85 12.11
C ASN A 75 7.50 4.12 11.54
N SER A 76 8.28 4.83 10.74
CA SER A 76 9.50 4.32 10.11
C SER A 76 10.70 4.28 11.06
N LYS A 77 10.56 4.63 12.35
CA LYS A 77 11.67 4.65 13.34
C LYS A 77 12.50 3.36 13.34
N TYR A 78 11.84 2.23 13.14
CA TYR A 78 12.50 0.92 13.16
C TYR A 78 12.96 0.46 11.77
N VAL A 79 12.57 1.12 10.69
CA VAL A 79 13.01 0.75 9.33
C VAL A 79 14.43 1.26 9.13
N GLN A 80 15.39 0.36 8.92
CA GLN A 80 16.78 0.72 8.62
C GLN A 80 17.06 0.81 7.13
N ASP A 81 16.48 -0.11 6.36
CA ASP A 81 16.73 -0.27 4.93
C ASP A 81 15.53 -0.91 4.25
N ILE A 82 15.26 -0.51 3.01
CA ILE A 82 14.27 -1.13 2.12
C ILE A 82 14.96 -1.38 0.79
N LYS A 83 15.12 -2.67 0.43
CA LYS A 83 15.60 -3.04 -0.90
C LYS A 83 14.41 -3.28 -1.81
N THR A 84 14.40 -2.58 -2.93
CA THR A 84 13.33 -2.66 -3.92
C THR A 84 13.75 -3.54 -5.09
N SER A 85 12.90 -4.48 -5.46
CA SER A 85 13.05 -5.31 -6.66
C SER A 85 11.82 -5.16 -7.54
N VAL A 86 12.02 -4.89 -8.83
CA VAL A 86 10.94 -4.79 -9.82
C VAL A 86 11.05 -5.96 -10.79
N LEU A 87 10.02 -6.80 -10.83
CA LEU A 87 9.91 -7.90 -11.78
C LEU A 87 9.21 -7.41 -13.05
N TYR A 88 9.90 -7.59 -14.19
CA TYR A 88 9.32 -7.37 -15.51
C TYR A 88 9.03 -8.70 -16.19
N GLN A 89 7.85 -8.80 -16.79
CA GLN A 89 7.47 -9.89 -17.66
C GLN A 89 7.07 -9.31 -19.01
N ASN A 90 7.74 -9.74 -20.08
CA ASN A 90 7.50 -9.27 -21.45
C ASN A 90 7.50 -7.72 -21.57
N GLY A 91 8.42 -7.06 -20.87
CA GLY A 91 8.56 -5.59 -20.89
C GLY A 91 7.57 -4.82 -20.02
N SER A 92 6.65 -5.49 -19.31
CA SER A 92 5.73 -4.84 -18.37
C SER A 92 6.07 -5.17 -16.92
N PRO A 93 6.00 -4.21 -15.99
CA PRO A 93 6.20 -4.48 -14.57
C PRO A 93 5.00 -5.26 -14.03
N THR A 94 5.27 -6.42 -13.40
CA THR A 94 4.20 -7.31 -12.89
C THR A 94 4.21 -7.44 -11.37
N MET A 95 5.34 -7.16 -10.73
CA MET A 95 5.48 -7.24 -9.29
C MET A 95 6.59 -6.32 -8.79
N VAL A 96 6.32 -5.63 -7.69
CA VAL A 96 7.33 -4.94 -6.88
C VAL A 96 7.46 -5.70 -5.57
N THR A 97 8.69 -6.05 -5.21
CA THR A 97 9.01 -6.70 -3.94
C THR A 97 9.88 -5.77 -3.10
N LEU A 98 9.49 -5.58 -1.85
CA LEU A 98 10.20 -4.78 -0.87
C LEU A 98 10.74 -5.68 0.25
N ASP A 99 12.05 -5.69 0.39
CA ASP A 99 12.77 -6.37 1.47
C ASP A 99 13.08 -5.36 2.56
N TYR A 100 12.36 -5.47 3.68
CA TYR A 100 12.51 -4.60 4.83
C TYR A 100 13.54 -5.14 5.81
N THR A 101 14.41 -4.25 6.28
CA THR A 101 15.35 -4.49 7.36
C THR A 101 14.96 -3.62 8.55
N MET A 102 14.59 -4.24 9.68
CA MET A 102 14.06 -3.56 10.86
C MET A 102 15.05 -3.60 12.04
N ASP A 103 15.31 -2.46 12.69
CA ASP A 103 15.90 -2.39 14.02
C ASP A 103 14.88 -2.76 15.09
N ILE A 104 15.11 -3.87 15.78
CA ILE A 104 14.27 -4.31 16.90
C ILE A 104 15.02 -4.27 18.23
N SER A 105 16.17 -3.59 18.28
CA SER A 105 17.02 -3.51 19.47
C SER A 105 16.26 -2.92 20.67
N GLU A 106 15.49 -1.85 20.44
CA GLU A 106 14.67 -1.22 21.50
C GLU A 106 13.52 -2.13 21.99
N MET A 107 13.00 -3.01 21.13
CA MET A 107 11.92 -3.94 21.51
C MET A 107 12.41 -5.13 22.34
N LEU A 108 13.70 -5.46 22.25
CA LEU A 108 14.33 -6.52 23.04
C LEU A 108 14.91 -6.03 24.36
N GLY A 109 15.24 -4.73 24.46
CA GLY A 109 15.79 -4.11 25.67
C GLY A 109 14.83 -4.03 26.87
N SER A 110 13.54 -4.32 26.70
CA SER A 110 12.51 -4.27 27.74
C SER A 110 12.11 -5.64 28.32
N ARG A 111 12.76 -6.74 27.88
CA ARG A 111 12.30 -8.11 28.17
C ARG A 111 13.08 -8.89 29.21
N ASP A 112 13.95 -8.29 30.03
CA ASP A 112 14.75 -9.08 30.97
C ASP A 112 14.92 -8.46 32.37
N GLU A 113 13.92 -8.71 33.23
CA GLU A 113 14.03 -8.54 34.69
C GLU A 113 14.50 -9.83 35.40
N THR A 114 14.81 -10.90 34.66
CA THR A 114 15.15 -12.22 35.23
C THR A 114 16.63 -12.63 35.08
N ASP A 115 17.39 -12.00 34.19
CA ASP A 115 18.80 -12.35 33.99
C ASP A 115 19.73 -11.73 35.04
N THR A 116 20.44 -12.61 35.75
CA THR A 116 21.53 -12.25 36.68
C THR A 116 22.68 -11.53 35.94
N VAL A 117 23.42 -10.71 36.68
CA VAL A 117 24.51 -9.85 36.17
C VAL A 117 25.55 -10.62 35.32
N PHE A 118 25.73 -11.93 35.58
CA PHE A 118 26.64 -12.82 34.86
C PHE A 118 26.15 -13.26 33.46
N ALA A 119 24.84 -13.30 33.22
CA ALA A 119 24.29 -13.61 31.88
C ALA A 119 24.47 -12.44 30.90
N LYS A 120 24.55 -11.21 31.41
CA LYS A 120 24.76 -9.98 30.61
C LYS A 120 26.19 -9.85 30.08
N SER A 121 27.18 -10.45 30.73
CA SER A 121 28.60 -10.36 30.32
C SER A 121 29.00 -11.29 29.17
N GLY A 122 28.16 -12.27 28.79
CA GLY A 122 28.45 -13.26 27.73
C GLY A 122 27.76 -12.99 26.39
N ARG A 123 26.76 -12.12 26.35
CA ARG A 123 26.14 -11.65 25.09
C ARG A 123 26.86 -10.38 24.67
N LEU A 124 27.29 -10.28 23.41
CA LEU A 124 27.79 -9.02 22.84
C LEU A 124 26.79 -7.91 23.19
N SER A 125 27.13 -7.05 24.14
CA SER A 125 26.24 -6.05 24.73
C SER A 125 25.82 -4.95 23.75
N ASN A 126 26.25 -5.03 22.49
CA ASN A 126 26.04 -4.07 21.41
C ASN A 126 25.62 -4.71 20.07
N ALA A 127 25.21 -5.99 20.04
CA ALA A 127 24.71 -6.58 18.80
C ALA A 127 23.33 -5.98 18.46
N LYS A 128 23.29 -5.08 17.46
CA LYS A 128 22.04 -4.51 16.92
C LYS A 128 21.13 -5.65 16.49
N ALA A 129 19.96 -5.78 17.11
CA ALA A 129 19.02 -6.84 16.78
C ALA A 129 18.22 -6.41 15.55
N VAL A 130 18.33 -7.20 14.47
CA VAL A 130 17.72 -6.89 13.18
C VAL A 130 16.73 -7.97 12.79
N ASN A 131 15.54 -7.58 12.32
CA ASN A 131 14.56 -8.48 11.71
C ASN A 131 14.41 -8.17 10.22
N HIS A 132 14.14 -9.20 9.41
CA HIS A 132 13.93 -9.05 7.97
C HIS A 132 12.59 -9.65 7.58
N PHE A 133 11.83 -8.95 6.73
CA PHE A 133 10.64 -9.51 6.10
C PHE A 133 10.47 -8.96 4.69
N ARG A 134 9.72 -9.69 3.87
CA ARG A 134 9.50 -9.40 2.46
C ARG A 134 8.00 -9.26 2.19
N LEU A 135 7.65 -8.23 1.44
CA LEU A 135 6.30 -8.04 0.92
C LEU A 135 6.34 -7.83 -0.59
N SER A 136 5.32 -8.34 -1.28
CA SER A 136 5.17 -8.20 -2.73
C SER A 136 3.85 -7.53 -3.07
N TYR A 137 3.89 -6.73 -4.13
CA TYR A 137 2.81 -5.85 -4.54
C TYR A 137 2.67 -5.82 -6.06
N TYR A 138 1.45 -5.61 -6.55
CA TYR A 138 1.18 -5.25 -7.92
C TYR A 138 1.45 -3.74 -8.13
N PRO A 139 2.27 -3.34 -9.12
CA PRO A 139 2.67 -1.96 -9.32
C PRO A 139 1.58 -1.14 -10.05
N HIS A 140 0.56 -0.70 -9.32
CA HIS A 140 -0.49 0.18 -9.84
C HIS A 140 0.07 1.54 -10.23
N LEU A 141 0.19 1.81 -11.53
CA LEU A 141 0.52 3.13 -12.08
C LEU A 141 -0.68 4.06 -11.90
N ARG A 142 -0.42 5.33 -11.56
CA ARG A 142 -1.46 6.29 -11.16
C ARG A 142 -2.62 6.39 -12.14
N GLU A 143 -2.33 6.64 -13.43
CA GLU A 143 -3.38 6.81 -14.44
C GLU A 143 -4.17 5.53 -14.68
N LYS A 144 -3.50 4.38 -14.77
CA LYS A 144 -4.16 3.08 -14.96
C LYS A 144 -5.04 2.70 -13.77
N PHE A 145 -4.62 3.05 -12.56
CA PHE A 145 -5.40 2.81 -11.36
C PHE A 145 -6.65 3.71 -11.31
N ARG A 146 -6.51 4.97 -11.71
CA ARG A 146 -7.64 5.89 -11.86
C ARG A 146 -8.65 5.37 -12.89
N GLU A 147 -8.20 4.87 -14.04
CA GLU A 147 -9.07 4.25 -15.06
C GLU A 147 -9.81 3.03 -14.51
N LEU A 148 -9.10 2.16 -13.78
CA LEU A 148 -9.68 0.98 -13.15
C LEU A 148 -10.78 1.33 -12.13
N ILE A 149 -10.57 2.38 -11.34
CA ILE A 149 -11.59 2.92 -10.43
C ILE A 149 -12.80 3.44 -11.24
N LEU A 150 -12.58 4.29 -12.25
CA LEU A 150 -13.67 4.83 -13.05
C LEU A 150 -14.49 3.73 -13.74
N GLU A 151 -13.84 2.69 -14.26
CA GLU A 151 -14.49 1.51 -14.83
C GLU A 151 -15.40 0.82 -13.79
N ALA A 152 -14.92 0.64 -12.56
CA ALA A 152 -15.68 -0.01 -11.49
C ALA A 152 -16.89 0.79 -10.98
N PHE A 153 -16.89 2.10 -11.17
CA PHE A 153 -18.01 2.99 -10.86
C PHE A 153 -18.88 3.30 -12.10
N ASP A 154 -18.73 2.55 -13.20
CA ASP A 154 -19.45 2.75 -14.47
C ASP A 154 -19.34 4.19 -15.01
N GLY A 155 -18.23 4.89 -14.74
CA GLY A 155 -18.03 6.30 -15.05
C GLY A 155 -18.90 7.27 -14.25
N LYS A 156 -19.65 6.80 -13.25
CA LYS A 156 -20.53 7.59 -12.38
C LYS A 156 -19.85 7.98 -11.08
N ALA A 157 -18.66 8.55 -11.19
CA ALA A 157 -17.93 9.08 -10.05
C ALA A 157 -16.98 10.20 -10.46
N GLU A 158 -16.74 11.12 -9.54
CA GLU A 158 -15.64 12.08 -9.63
C GLU A 158 -14.43 11.54 -8.86
N VAL A 159 -13.23 11.63 -9.43
CA VAL A 159 -12.00 11.13 -8.81
C VAL A 159 -11.01 12.28 -8.68
N THR A 160 -10.73 12.66 -7.44
CA THR A 160 -9.65 13.60 -7.09
C THR A 160 -8.46 12.83 -6.53
N VAL A 161 -7.25 13.15 -6.95
CA VAL A 161 -6.03 12.47 -6.52
C VAL A 161 -5.12 13.43 -5.76
N TYR A 162 -4.67 12.99 -4.59
CA TYR A 162 -3.72 13.71 -3.73
C TYR A 162 -2.39 12.94 -3.67
N GLY A 163 -1.29 13.67 -3.49
CA GLY A 163 0.02 13.10 -3.17
C GLY A 163 0.31 13.33 -1.70
N ASP A 164 0.54 12.29 -0.90
CA ASP A 164 0.87 12.42 0.54
C ASP A 164 -0.05 13.40 1.32
N PHE A 165 -1.36 13.36 1.05
CA PHE A 165 -2.40 14.24 1.61
C PHE A 165 -2.35 15.73 1.19
N ALA A 166 -1.56 16.08 0.17
CA ALA A 166 -1.54 17.42 -0.41
C ALA A 166 -1.93 17.39 -1.90
N PRO A 167 -2.31 18.55 -2.48
CA PRO A 167 -2.46 18.69 -3.92
C PRO A 167 -1.20 18.24 -4.69
N LEU A 168 -1.40 17.62 -5.85
CA LEU A 168 -0.32 16.99 -6.63
C LEU A 168 0.71 17.97 -7.18
N ASP A 169 0.36 19.25 -7.31
CA ASP A 169 1.25 20.34 -7.73
C ASP A 169 2.15 20.85 -6.60
N GLU A 170 1.81 20.58 -5.34
CA GLU A 170 2.57 21.00 -4.17
C GLU A 170 3.65 19.98 -3.75
N ILE A 171 3.50 18.70 -4.12
CA ILE A 171 4.42 17.62 -3.74
C ILE A 171 5.02 16.96 -4.97
N LYS A 172 6.33 17.11 -5.13
CA LYS A 172 7.10 16.37 -6.12
C LYS A 172 7.32 14.94 -5.62
N ASP A 173 7.05 13.96 -6.48
CA ASP A 173 7.29 12.53 -6.25
C ASP A 173 6.74 12.03 -4.89
N PRO A 174 5.42 12.15 -4.63
CA PRO A 174 4.84 11.72 -3.37
C PRO A 174 5.08 10.24 -3.12
N ALA A 175 5.13 9.82 -1.86
CA ALA A 175 5.27 8.40 -1.51
C ALA A 175 4.00 7.60 -1.83
N PHE A 176 2.83 8.23 -1.69
CA PHE A 176 1.51 7.64 -1.94
C PHE A 176 0.66 8.54 -2.82
N PHE A 177 -0.14 7.91 -3.69
CA PHE A 177 -1.27 8.54 -4.34
C PHE A 177 -2.55 8.11 -3.62
N ILE A 178 -3.38 9.09 -3.26
CA ILE A 178 -4.65 8.88 -2.55
C ILE A 178 -5.77 9.33 -3.48
N HIS A 179 -6.61 8.39 -3.90
CA HIS A 179 -7.76 8.62 -4.75
C HIS A 179 -8.98 8.79 -3.85
N VAL A 180 -9.56 9.99 -3.88
CA VAL A 180 -10.85 10.30 -3.26
C VAL A 180 -11.90 10.26 -4.36
N VAL A 181 -12.80 9.31 -4.25
CA VAL A 181 -13.83 9.00 -5.25
C VAL A 181 -15.19 9.36 -4.67
N GLU A 182 -15.89 10.31 -5.30
CA GLU A 182 -17.25 10.66 -4.94
C GLU A 182 -18.21 9.97 -5.91
N LYS A 183 -19.06 9.09 -5.38
CA LYS A 183 -20.04 8.36 -6.20
C LYS A 183 -21.22 9.27 -6.52
N SER A 184 -21.59 9.33 -7.80
CA SER A 184 -22.74 10.14 -8.23
C SER A 184 -24.03 9.78 -7.48
N GLU A 185 -24.86 10.78 -7.19
CA GLU A 185 -26.19 10.59 -6.60
C GLU A 185 -27.22 10.03 -7.60
N LYS A 186 -26.92 10.07 -8.91
CA LYS A 186 -27.84 9.74 -10.02
C LYS A 186 -27.52 8.40 -10.71
#